data_AF-A0A2V8HDF8-F1
#
_entry.id   AF-A0A2V8HDF8-F1
#
_cell.length_a   1.000
_cell.length_b   1.000
_cell.length_c   1.000
_cell.angle_alpha   90.00
_cell.angle_beta   90.00
_cell.angle_gamma   90.00
#
_symmetry.space_group_name_H-M   'P 1'
#
loop_
_entity.id
_entity.type
_entity.pdbx_description
1 polymer ?
#
loop_
_entity_poly.entity_id
_entity_poly.type
_entity_poly.pdbx_seq_one_letter_code
_entity_poly.pdbx_strand_id
1 'polypeptide(L)'
;MTYHGRAVIFLWAVSAMYGDFASLLDEIRAQYPVAFIGSINLLHLQTDPSAMRNFRALDGFMEYGLYSPDYELMVQTYTVSSAQWRQTIRGFEADTGRNYLFIPTFQAAFDNSKFNGTTAPMYPRSRADVIHHAERIKEELGTVYDPLGPFVVFSELIEGAAVIESQCISDTRDKHDRWVGCGTGRLEILRDLFGPTVTE
;
A
#
# COMPACT_ATOMS: atom_id res chain seq x y z
N MET A 1 -15.22 -0.84 -4.36
CA MET A 1 -15.11 -0.98 -2.89
C MET A 1 -15.87 0.17 -2.24
N THR A 2 -16.46 -0.06 -1.06
CA THR A 2 -17.10 0.99 -0.25
C THR A 2 -16.58 0.96 1.19
N TYR A 3 -16.56 2.13 1.83
CA TYR A 3 -16.16 2.34 3.23
C TYR A 3 -17.24 3.19 3.90
N HIS A 4 -17.89 2.67 4.95
CA HIS A 4 -19.11 3.27 5.56
C HIS A 4 -20.15 3.74 4.53
N GLY A 5 -20.42 2.93 3.50
CA GLY A 5 -21.39 3.24 2.43
C GLY A 5 -20.90 4.23 1.36
N ARG A 6 -19.71 4.84 1.53
CA ARG A 6 -19.10 5.75 0.56
C ARG A 6 -18.20 4.99 -0.41
N ALA A 7 -18.24 5.29 -1.71
CA ALA A 7 -17.34 4.71 -2.70
C ALA A 7 -15.91 5.25 -2.52
N VAL A 8 -14.93 4.35 -2.50
CA VAL A 8 -13.53 4.72 -2.23
C VAL A 8 -12.83 5.15 -3.52
N ILE A 9 -12.26 6.36 -3.52
CA ILE A 9 -11.44 6.93 -4.60
C ILE A 9 -10.00 7.01 -4.11
N PHE A 10 -9.12 6.29 -4.81
CA PHE A 10 -7.68 6.32 -4.58
C PHE A 10 -7.03 7.45 -5.40
N LEU A 11 -6.13 8.20 -4.78
CA LEU A 11 -5.44 9.34 -5.37
C LEU A 11 -3.93 9.15 -5.25
N TRP A 12 -3.25 8.94 -6.38
CA TRP A 12 -1.79 8.88 -6.42
C TRP A 12 -1.17 10.29 -6.41
N ALA A 13 0.02 10.43 -5.82
CA ALA A 13 0.80 11.68 -5.77
C ALA A 13 -0.01 12.92 -5.36
N VAL A 14 -0.78 12.85 -4.27
CA VAL A 14 -1.56 13.99 -3.73
C VAL A 14 -0.66 15.14 -3.27
N SER A 15 0.62 14.87 -2.98
CA SER A 15 1.68 15.87 -2.77
C SER A 15 2.04 16.70 -4.02
N ALA A 16 1.41 16.46 -5.17
CA ALA A 16 1.43 17.30 -6.37
C ALA A 16 0.07 17.98 -6.69
N MET A 17 -0.92 17.88 -5.80
CA MET A 17 -2.23 18.53 -5.95
C MET A 17 -2.20 19.95 -5.39
N TYR A 18 -1.92 20.91 -6.27
CA TYR A 18 -1.79 22.34 -5.93
C TYR A 18 -3.12 23.09 -5.84
N GLY A 19 -3.09 24.25 -5.18
CA GLY A 19 -4.27 25.12 -5.02
C GLY A 19 -5.23 24.60 -3.95
N ASP A 20 -6.49 25.02 -4.05
CA ASP A 20 -7.54 24.64 -3.09
C ASP A 20 -8.14 23.25 -3.40
N PHE A 21 -7.30 22.22 -3.30
CA PHE A 21 -7.73 20.85 -3.48
C PHE A 21 -8.72 20.40 -2.38
N ALA A 22 -8.55 20.90 -1.14
CA ALA A 22 -9.46 20.61 -0.04
C ALA A 22 -10.92 20.98 -0.35
N SER A 23 -11.18 22.21 -0.81
CA SER A 23 -12.55 22.64 -1.14
C SER A 23 -13.14 21.86 -2.32
N LEU A 24 -12.31 21.41 -3.28
CA LEU A 24 -12.74 20.51 -4.37
C LEU A 24 -13.17 19.14 -3.82
N LEU A 25 -12.44 18.56 -2.87
CA LEU A 25 -12.85 17.32 -2.23
C LEU A 25 -14.19 17.49 -1.47
N ASP A 26 -14.39 18.62 -0.80
CA ASP A 26 -15.63 18.94 -0.10
C ASP A 26 -16.82 19.13 -1.07
N GLU A 27 -16.62 19.83 -2.19
CA GLU A 27 -17.64 20.02 -3.23
C GLU A 27 -18.09 18.67 -3.85
N ILE A 28 -17.15 17.76 -4.09
CA ILE A 28 -17.47 16.42 -4.60
C ILE A 28 -18.18 15.58 -3.51
N ARG A 29 -17.76 15.68 -2.23
CA ARG A 29 -18.45 15.00 -1.11
C ARG A 29 -19.86 15.51 -0.85
N ALA A 30 -20.15 16.78 -1.16
CA ALA A 30 -21.49 17.34 -1.07
C ALA A 30 -22.46 16.80 -2.13
N GLN A 31 -21.93 16.30 -3.26
CA GLN A 31 -22.72 15.78 -4.39
C GLN A 31 -22.77 14.24 -4.44
N TYR A 32 -21.70 13.57 -4.00
CA TYR A 32 -21.54 12.11 -4.14
C TYR A 32 -21.07 11.46 -2.84
N PRO A 33 -21.60 10.27 -2.47
CA PRO A 33 -21.11 9.50 -1.33
C PRO A 33 -19.76 8.85 -1.67
N VAL A 34 -18.69 9.64 -1.67
CA VAL A 34 -17.31 9.21 -1.96
C VAL A 34 -16.37 9.48 -0.80
N ALA A 35 -15.28 8.71 -0.69
CA ALA A 35 -14.22 8.88 0.31
C ALA A 35 -12.84 8.85 -0.38
N PHE A 36 -11.97 9.80 -0.03
CA PHE A 36 -10.70 10.02 -0.73
C PHE A 36 -9.48 9.51 0.05
N ILE A 37 -8.73 8.59 -0.55
CA ILE A 37 -7.52 7.98 0.03
C ILE A 37 -6.30 8.40 -0.78
N GLY A 38 -5.43 9.21 -0.17
CA GLY A 38 -4.31 9.85 -0.87
C GLY A 38 -2.95 9.21 -0.56
N SER A 39 -2.11 9.06 -1.59
CA SER A 39 -0.67 8.86 -1.38
C SER A 39 0.04 10.20 -1.30
N ILE A 40 0.68 10.45 -0.15
CA ILE A 40 1.29 11.74 0.19
C ILE A 40 2.78 11.64 0.54
N ASN A 41 3.35 10.44 0.56
CA ASN A 41 4.68 10.13 1.07
C ASN A 41 4.83 10.50 2.56
N LEU A 42 4.16 9.72 3.42
CA LEU A 42 4.14 9.87 4.88
C LEU A 42 5.53 9.82 5.55
N LEU A 43 6.57 9.31 4.86
CA LEU A 43 7.97 9.36 5.34
C LEU A 43 8.66 10.70 5.06
N HIS A 44 8.22 11.40 4.02
CA HIS A 44 8.77 12.68 3.57
C HIS A 44 7.65 13.73 3.39
N LEU A 45 6.79 13.80 4.40
CA LEU A 45 5.59 14.62 4.43
C LEU A 45 5.90 16.11 4.17
N GLN A 46 5.23 16.71 3.19
CA GLN A 46 5.28 18.16 2.97
C GLN A 46 4.59 18.89 4.14
N THR A 47 5.29 19.81 4.78
CA THR A 47 4.83 20.49 6.00
C THR A 47 4.33 21.92 5.79
N ASP A 48 4.25 22.39 4.53
CA ASP A 48 3.72 23.72 4.26
C ASP A 48 2.20 23.81 4.54
N PRO A 49 1.65 25.01 4.86
CA PRO A 49 0.25 25.14 5.25
C PRO A 49 -0.76 24.75 4.16
N SER A 50 -0.40 24.80 2.88
CA SER A 50 -1.29 24.47 1.77
C SER A 50 -1.38 22.96 1.59
N ALA A 51 -0.23 22.28 1.48
CA ALA A 51 -0.17 20.82 1.46
C ALA A 51 -0.82 20.21 2.71
N MET A 52 -0.49 20.70 3.90
CA MET A 52 -1.07 20.22 5.16
C MET A 52 -2.57 20.51 5.30
N ARG A 53 -3.14 21.50 4.60
CA ARG A 53 -4.60 21.67 4.51
C ARG A 53 -5.22 20.66 3.53
N ASN A 54 -4.59 20.44 2.39
CA ASN A 54 -5.05 19.48 1.38
C ASN A 54 -4.98 18.02 1.90
N PHE A 55 -3.96 17.67 2.70
CA PHE A 55 -3.85 16.36 3.34
C PHE A 55 -4.90 16.13 4.44
N ARG A 56 -5.18 17.15 5.28
CA ARG A 56 -6.27 17.11 6.28
C ARG A 56 -7.65 16.94 5.65
N ALA A 57 -7.83 17.31 4.38
CA ALA A 57 -9.11 17.16 3.69
C ALA A 57 -9.41 15.73 3.24
N LEU A 58 -8.42 14.84 3.14
CA LEU A 58 -8.61 13.43 2.78
C LEU A 58 -9.50 12.68 3.79
N ASP A 59 -9.96 11.47 3.44
CA ASP A 59 -10.59 10.52 4.36
C ASP A 59 -9.62 9.43 4.84
N GLY A 60 -8.43 9.39 4.25
CA GLY A 60 -7.39 8.43 4.59
C GLY A 60 -6.14 8.54 3.70
N PHE A 61 -5.18 7.66 3.97
CA PHE A 61 -3.86 7.65 3.35
C PHE A 61 -3.47 6.26 2.86
N MET A 62 -2.62 6.21 1.84
CA MET A 62 -1.95 5.00 1.35
C MET A 62 -0.50 5.30 0.98
N GLU A 63 0.38 4.30 0.99
CA GLU A 63 1.72 4.44 0.40
C GLU A 63 1.88 3.47 -0.76
N TYR A 64 2.41 3.95 -1.89
CA TYR A 64 2.41 3.20 -3.16
C TYR A 64 3.38 2.00 -3.15
N GLY A 65 4.51 2.12 -2.45
CA GLY A 65 5.51 1.06 -2.32
C GLY A 65 6.77 1.58 -1.64
N LEU A 66 7.58 0.68 -1.07
CA LEU A 66 8.86 1.01 -0.45
C LEU A 66 10.02 0.51 -1.32
N TYR A 67 10.72 1.46 -1.95
CA TYR A 67 11.92 1.17 -2.74
C TYR A 67 13.13 0.94 -1.82
N SER A 68 13.86 -0.15 -2.07
CA SER A 68 15.03 -0.58 -1.31
C SER A 68 16.08 -1.19 -2.27
N PRO A 69 17.37 -1.26 -1.89
CA PRO A 69 18.37 -2.04 -2.60
C PRO A 69 18.05 -3.54 -2.72
N ASP A 70 17.32 -4.11 -1.75
CA ASP A 70 16.94 -5.53 -1.73
C ASP A 70 15.62 -5.78 -0.96
N TYR A 71 15.09 -7.00 -1.11
CA TYR A 71 13.80 -7.42 -0.54
C TYR A 71 13.81 -7.61 0.98
N GLU A 72 14.92 -8.05 1.58
CA GLU A 72 15.01 -8.27 3.03
C GLU A 72 15.01 -6.91 3.75
N LEU A 73 15.82 -5.98 3.27
CA LEU A 73 15.85 -4.60 3.73
C LEU A 73 14.51 -3.87 3.47
N MET A 74 13.78 -4.21 2.41
CA MET A 74 12.42 -3.70 2.17
C MET A 74 11.46 -4.11 3.29
N VAL A 75 11.43 -5.39 3.68
CA VAL A 75 10.56 -5.89 4.77
C VAL A 75 10.96 -5.29 6.13
N GLN A 76 12.26 -5.12 6.39
CA GLN A 76 12.74 -4.40 7.57
C GLN A 76 12.28 -2.93 7.54
N THR A 77 12.35 -2.27 6.39
CA THR A 77 11.92 -0.87 6.20
C THR A 77 10.40 -0.72 6.40
N TYR A 78 9.58 -1.68 5.97
CA TYR A 78 8.13 -1.70 6.27
C TYR A 78 7.86 -1.67 7.78
N THR A 79 8.61 -2.43 8.57
CA THR A 79 8.44 -2.54 10.03
C THR A 79 8.84 -1.25 10.76
N VAL A 80 9.82 -0.50 10.24
CA VAL A 80 10.17 0.83 10.78
C VAL A 80 9.18 1.91 10.29
N SER A 81 8.72 1.79 9.05
CA SER A 81 7.82 2.76 8.41
C SER A 81 6.40 2.69 8.95
N SER A 82 5.88 1.49 9.28
CA SER A 82 4.56 1.30 9.88
C SER A 82 4.38 2.14 11.14
N ALA A 83 5.36 2.12 12.04
CA ALA A 83 5.36 2.90 13.26
C ALA A 83 5.37 4.42 13.00
N GLN A 84 6.14 4.88 12.01
CA GLN A 84 6.19 6.30 11.62
C GLN A 84 4.87 6.74 10.98
N TRP A 85 4.31 5.96 10.06
CA TRP A 85 2.98 6.17 9.49
C TRP A 85 1.92 6.22 10.60
N ARG A 86 1.97 5.31 11.58
CA ARG A 86 1.04 5.24 12.72
C ARG A 86 1.31 6.28 13.82
N GLN A 87 2.36 7.10 13.68
CA GLN A 87 2.55 8.35 14.41
C GLN A 87 2.01 9.55 13.63
N THR A 88 2.36 9.69 12.34
CA THR A 88 1.91 10.80 11.48
C THR A 88 0.39 10.87 11.36
N ILE A 89 -0.29 9.74 11.18
CA ILE A 89 -1.75 9.71 11.04
C ILE A 89 -2.44 10.04 12.37
N ARG A 90 -1.90 9.61 13.53
CA ARG A 90 -2.39 10.05 14.85
C ARG A 90 -2.25 11.57 15.06
N GLY A 91 -1.26 12.20 14.42
CA GLY A 91 -1.14 13.66 14.35
C GLY A 91 -2.32 14.29 13.62
N PHE A 92 -2.65 13.80 12.41
CA PHE A 92 -3.84 14.25 11.66
C PHE A 92 -5.16 14.00 12.42
N GLU A 93 -5.27 12.89 13.14
CA GLU A 93 -6.43 12.56 13.98
C GLU A 93 -6.60 13.53 15.15
N ALA A 94 -5.51 13.83 15.87
CA ALA A 94 -5.51 14.80 16.96
C ALA A 94 -5.77 16.25 16.48
N ASP A 95 -5.19 16.63 15.33
CA ASP A 95 -5.37 17.95 14.71
C ASP A 95 -6.82 18.25 14.28
N THR A 96 -7.58 17.23 13.91
CA THR A 96 -8.87 17.41 13.21
C THR A 96 -10.07 16.76 13.89
N GLY A 97 -9.86 15.90 14.90
CA GLY A 97 -10.93 15.14 15.55
C GLY A 97 -11.60 14.09 14.66
N ARG A 98 -11.00 13.76 13.51
CA ARG A 98 -11.47 12.75 12.54
C ARG A 98 -10.55 11.54 12.58
N ASN A 99 -11.10 10.33 12.55
CA ASN A 99 -10.31 9.12 12.28
C ASN A 99 -9.92 9.10 10.79
N TYR A 100 -8.72 8.61 10.46
CA TYR A 100 -8.27 8.45 9.08
C TYR A 100 -7.98 6.99 8.74
N LEU A 101 -8.57 6.53 7.64
CA LEU A 101 -8.31 5.21 7.06
C LEU A 101 -6.86 5.12 6.58
N PHE A 102 -6.14 4.08 6.96
CA PHE A 102 -4.81 3.79 6.40
C PHE A 102 -4.84 2.47 5.63
N ILE A 103 -4.33 2.50 4.40
CA ILE A 103 -4.22 1.32 3.55
C ILE A 103 -2.76 1.21 3.06
N PRO A 104 -1.89 0.43 3.71
CA PRO A 104 -0.54 0.21 3.21
C PRO A 104 -0.57 -0.69 1.98
N THR A 105 0.30 -0.43 1.02
CA THR A 105 0.45 -1.33 -0.13
C THR A 105 1.30 -2.54 0.24
N PHE A 106 0.90 -3.73 -0.23
CA PHE A 106 1.73 -4.94 -0.24
C PHE A 106 2.37 -5.13 -1.62
N GLN A 107 3.70 -5.07 -1.68
CA GLN A 107 4.50 -5.20 -2.90
C GLN A 107 5.24 -6.55 -2.89
N ALA A 108 4.73 -7.55 -3.63
CA ALA A 108 5.24 -8.93 -3.55
C ALA A 108 6.64 -9.11 -4.16
N ALA A 109 7.04 -8.23 -5.07
CA ALA A 109 8.38 -8.09 -5.67
C ALA A 109 8.46 -6.71 -6.36
N PHE A 110 9.62 -6.35 -6.92
CA PHE A 110 9.80 -5.20 -7.78
C PHE A 110 10.93 -5.46 -8.79
N ASP A 111 10.73 -5.14 -10.07
CA ASP A 111 11.70 -5.34 -11.15
C ASP A 111 11.52 -4.31 -12.27
N ASN A 112 12.24 -3.19 -12.15
CA ASN A 112 12.34 -2.16 -13.19
C ASN A 112 13.54 -2.30 -14.12
N SER A 113 14.14 -3.50 -14.24
CA SER A 113 15.21 -3.79 -15.22
C SER A 113 14.78 -3.63 -16.69
N LYS A 114 13.47 -3.58 -16.95
CA LYS A 114 12.87 -3.29 -18.27
C LYS A 114 12.92 -1.81 -18.65
N PHE A 115 13.24 -0.93 -17.71
CA PHE A 115 13.47 0.50 -17.92
C PHE A 115 14.96 0.83 -17.75
N ASN A 116 15.38 2.03 -18.16
CA ASN A 116 16.75 2.52 -17.97
C ASN A 116 17.02 2.96 -16.50
N GLY A 117 16.46 2.25 -15.52
CA GLY A 117 16.60 2.52 -14.09
C GLY A 117 17.87 1.91 -13.50
N THR A 118 18.32 2.45 -12.36
CA THR A 118 19.47 1.93 -11.58
C THR A 118 19.05 1.08 -10.38
N THR A 119 17.75 1.00 -10.06
CA THR A 119 17.24 0.20 -8.94
C THR A 119 17.37 -1.29 -9.24
N ALA A 120 17.98 -2.04 -8.33
CA ALA A 120 18.09 -3.49 -8.44
C ALA A 120 16.70 -4.16 -8.32
N PRO A 121 16.46 -5.30 -9.01
CA PRO A 121 15.23 -6.06 -8.83
C PRO A 121 15.13 -6.64 -7.41
N MET A 122 14.10 -6.24 -6.67
CA MET A 122 13.78 -6.78 -5.35
C MET A 122 12.87 -8.00 -5.50
N TYR A 123 13.43 -9.19 -5.33
CA TYR A 123 12.64 -10.42 -5.24
C TYR A 123 12.85 -11.11 -3.88
N PRO A 124 11.81 -11.75 -3.34
CA PRO A 124 11.97 -12.75 -2.28
C PRO A 124 12.80 -13.92 -2.82
N ARG A 125 13.55 -14.61 -1.96
CA ARG A 125 14.28 -15.84 -2.29
C ARG A 125 13.41 -17.08 -2.06
N SER A 126 12.43 -17.02 -1.15
CA SER A 126 11.51 -18.14 -0.84
C SER A 126 10.05 -17.71 -0.62
N ARG A 127 9.12 -18.69 -0.62
CA ARG A 127 7.71 -18.48 -0.19
C ARG A 127 7.64 -17.97 1.26
N ALA A 128 8.57 -18.40 2.13
CA ALA A 128 8.59 -18.00 3.53
C ALA A 128 8.92 -16.51 3.70
N ASP A 129 9.73 -15.92 2.82
CA ASP A 129 10.06 -14.49 2.85
C ASP A 129 8.81 -13.63 2.59
N VAL A 130 7.94 -14.09 1.69
CA VAL A 130 6.68 -13.40 1.34
C VAL A 130 5.61 -13.62 2.40
N ILE A 131 5.57 -14.81 3.00
CA ILE A 131 4.78 -15.05 4.22
C ILE A 131 5.24 -14.08 5.31
N HIS A 132 6.55 -13.98 5.58
CA HIS A 132 7.07 -13.09 6.61
C HIS A 132 6.77 -11.61 6.33
N HIS A 133 6.88 -11.15 5.09
CA HIS A 133 6.47 -9.81 4.69
C HIS A 133 4.97 -9.56 4.98
N ALA A 134 4.10 -10.47 4.55
CA ALA A 134 2.67 -10.36 4.79
C ALA A 134 2.31 -10.50 6.29
N GLU A 135 3.05 -11.30 7.05
CA GLU A 135 2.96 -11.39 8.51
C GLU A 135 3.36 -10.07 9.17
N ARG A 136 4.47 -9.42 8.78
CA ARG A 136 4.84 -8.09 9.30
C ARG A 136 3.78 -7.04 9.03
N ILE A 137 3.22 -7.01 7.82
CA ILE A 137 2.07 -6.15 7.51
C ILE A 137 0.86 -6.49 8.40
N LYS A 138 0.57 -7.78 8.65
CA LYS A 138 -0.54 -8.20 9.51
C LYS A 138 -0.33 -7.89 11.00
N GLU A 139 0.87 -8.11 11.52
CA GLU A 139 1.27 -7.83 12.91
C GLU A 139 1.18 -6.33 13.22
N GLU A 140 1.76 -5.48 12.39
CA GLU A 140 1.85 -4.03 12.60
C GLU A 140 0.52 -3.29 12.35
N LEU A 141 -0.42 -3.90 11.62
CA LEU A 141 -1.78 -3.37 11.43
C LEU A 141 -2.76 -3.87 12.50
N GLY A 142 -2.69 -5.16 12.83
CA GLY A 142 -3.48 -5.81 13.88
C GLY A 142 -4.98 -5.52 13.78
N THR A 143 -5.56 -5.06 14.90
CA THR A 143 -6.96 -4.60 15.01
C THR A 143 -7.07 -3.09 15.24
N VAL A 144 -5.96 -2.36 15.07
CA VAL A 144 -5.84 -0.96 15.53
C VAL A 144 -6.26 0.03 14.43
N TYR A 145 -6.56 -0.43 13.21
CA TYR A 145 -7.11 0.32 12.08
C TYR A 145 -8.07 -0.55 11.24
N ASP A 146 -8.57 0.02 10.14
CA ASP A 146 -9.80 -0.36 9.45
C ASP A 146 -9.88 -1.75 8.80
N PRO A 147 -11.10 -2.32 8.67
CA PRO A 147 -11.35 -3.70 8.24
C PRO A 147 -11.20 -3.97 6.73
N LEU A 148 -10.43 -3.15 6.00
CA LEU A 148 -10.27 -3.26 4.54
C LEU A 148 -9.02 -4.05 4.11
N GLY A 149 -8.07 -4.30 5.01
CA GLY A 149 -6.81 -4.96 4.70
C GLY A 149 -5.82 -4.08 3.90
N PRO A 150 -4.69 -4.66 3.44
CA PRO A 150 -3.69 -3.93 2.65
C PRO A 150 -4.15 -3.68 1.21
N PHE A 151 -3.61 -2.64 0.57
CA PHE A 151 -3.76 -2.42 -0.86
C PHE A 151 -2.86 -3.42 -1.59
N VAL A 152 -3.45 -4.33 -2.35
CA VAL A 152 -2.69 -5.34 -3.08
C VAL A 152 -2.33 -4.80 -4.46
N VAL A 153 -1.04 -4.80 -4.81
CA VAL A 153 -0.60 -4.49 -6.17
C VAL A 153 -1.03 -5.61 -7.11
N PHE A 154 -2.25 -5.51 -7.64
CA PHE A 154 -2.84 -6.58 -8.44
C PHE A 154 -2.14 -6.72 -9.80
N SER A 155 -2.13 -5.69 -10.64
CA SER A 155 -1.82 -5.81 -12.08
C SER A 155 -0.54 -5.10 -12.55
N GLU A 156 0.40 -4.76 -11.66
CA GLU A 156 1.66 -4.10 -12.01
C GLU A 156 2.69 -5.08 -12.60
N LEU A 157 2.38 -5.56 -13.81
CA LEU A 157 3.15 -6.60 -14.53
C LEU A 157 4.46 -6.08 -15.11
N ILE A 158 4.56 -4.78 -15.39
CA ILE A 158 5.76 -4.17 -15.94
C ILE A 158 6.86 -4.18 -14.87
N GLU A 159 6.53 -3.72 -13.67
CA GLU A 159 7.46 -3.66 -12.52
C GLU A 159 7.49 -4.97 -11.70
N GLY A 160 6.88 -6.06 -12.16
CA GLY A 160 6.93 -7.38 -11.51
C GLY A 160 6.21 -7.52 -10.15
N ALA A 161 5.63 -6.42 -9.64
CA ALA A 161 4.95 -6.36 -8.35
C ALA A 161 3.58 -7.05 -8.33
N ALA A 162 2.98 -7.27 -9.50
CA ALA A 162 1.68 -7.92 -9.69
C ALA A 162 1.46 -9.19 -8.82
N VAL A 163 0.28 -9.28 -8.22
CA VAL A 163 -0.22 -10.45 -7.51
C VAL A 163 -1.45 -11.01 -8.24
N ILE A 164 -1.18 -11.86 -9.22
CA ILE A 164 -2.17 -12.55 -10.06
C ILE A 164 -1.90 -14.05 -10.12
N GLU A 165 -2.86 -14.81 -10.63
CA GLU A 165 -2.59 -16.14 -11.17
C GLU A 165 -1.71 -16.01 -12.43
N SER A 166 -0.66 -16.84 -12.54
CA SER A 166 0.28 -16.78 -13.66
C SER A 166 0.72 -18.16 -14.15
N GLN A 167 1.05 -18.29 -15.43
CA GLN A 167 1.57 -19.55 -15.98
C GLN A 167 2.99 -19.84 -15.47
N CYS A 168 3.30 -21.09 -15.12
CA CYS A 168 4.64 -21.52 -14.70
C CYS A 168 5.56 -21.84 -15.89
N ILE A 169 5.96 -20.81 -16.64
CA ILE A 169 6.95 -20.85 -17.73
C ILE A 169 8.39 -20.63 -17.18
N SER A 170 9.41 -20.71 -18.03
CA SER A 170 10.83 -20.56 -17.64
C SER A 170 11.14 -19.30 -16.83
N ASP A 171 10.46 -18.21 -17.16
CA ASP A 171 10.80 -16.87 -16.70
C ASP A 171 10.03 -16.49 -15.43
N THR A 172 8.92 -17.19 -15.17
CA THR A 172 8.06 -17.04 -13.99
C THR A 172 8.22 -18.18 -12.97
N ARG A 173 8.94 -19.25 -13.31
CA ARG A 173 9.31 -20.28 -12.32
C ARG A 173 10.24 -19.73 -11.25
N ASP A 174 10.08 -20.32 -10.07
CA ASP A 174 10.96 -20.12 -8.93
C ASP A 174 12.37 -20.63 -9.26
N LYS A 175 13.37 -19.92 -8.74
CA LYS A 175 14.80 -20.20 -8.86
C LYS A 175 15.45 -20.13 -7.48
N HIS A 176 16.65 -20.69 -7.32
CA HIS A 176 17.38 -20.72 -6.04
C HIS A 176 17.56 -19.33 -5.39
N ASP A 177 17.70 -18.31 -6.21
CA ASP A 177 17.90 -16.90 -5.85
C ASP A 177 16.61 -16.08 -5.84
N ARG A 178 15.47 -16.63 -6.32
CA ARG A 178 14.29 -15.85 -6.69
C ARG A 178 13.01 -16.67 -6.65
N TRP A 179 12.18 -16.45 -5.64
CA TRP A 179 10.79 -16.89 -5.61
C TRP A 179 9.90 -15.92 -6.40
N VAL A 180 9.09 -16.47 -7.29
CA VAL A 180 8.09 -15.73 -8.07
C VAL A 180 6.68 -16.13 -7.63
N GLY A 181 6.46 -17.41 -7.30
CA GLY A 181 5.17 -17.91 -6.86
C GLY A 181 4.16 -18.06 -8.00
N CYS A 182 4.60 -18.64 -9.12
CA CYS A 182 3.73 -18.91 -10.28
C CYS A 182 2.57 -19.85 -9.94
N GLY A 183 1.56 -19.90 -10.82
CA GLY A 183 0.23 -20.38 -10.47
C GLY A 183 -0.42 -19.39 -9.51
N THR A 184 -1.00 -19.90 -8.43
CA THR A 184 -1.71 -19.15 -7.39
C THR A 184 -0.84 -18.74 -6.20
N GLY A 185 0.47 -19.02 -6.21
CA GLY A 185 1.32 -18.97 -5.00
C GLY A 185 1.32 -17.64 -4.25
N ARG A 186 1.30 -16.48 -4.94
CA ARG A 186 1.18 -15.15 -4.31
C ARG A 186 -0.24 -14.87 -3.77
N LEU A 187 -1.27 -15.32 -4.49
CA LEU A 187 -2.69 -15.12 -4.13
C LEU A 187 -3.07 -15.95 -2.89
N GLU A 188 -2.53 -17.16 -2.76
CA GLU A 188 -2.73 -18.01 -1.58
C GLU A 188 -2.27 -17.32 -0.29
N ILE A 189 -1.05 -16.78 -0.27
CA ILE A 189 -0.50 -16.08 0.91
C ILE A 189 -1.42 -14.93 1.34
N LEU A 190 -1.92 -14.16 0.38
CA LEU A 190 -2.84 -13.05 0.66
C LEU A 190 -4.22 -13.51 1.11
N ARG A 191 -4.77 -14.58 0.53
CA ARG A 191 -6.02 -15.20 1.00
C ARG A 191 -5.88 -15.72 2.43
N ASP A 192 -4.77 -16.40 2.73
CA ASP A 192 -4.55 -17.09 4.00
C ASP A 192 -4.23 -16.10 5.14
N LEU A 193 -3.66 -14.93 4.83
CA LEU A 193 -3.33 -13.88 5.81
C LEU A 193 -4.34 -12.74 5.88
N PHE A 194 -4.95 -12.30 4.77
CA PHE A 194 -5.85 -11.13 4.71
C PHE A 194 -7.24 -11.43 4.14
N GLY A 195 -7.50 -12.66 3.69
CA GLY A 195 -8.84 -13.08 3.29
C GLY A 195 -9.81 -13.11 4.48
N PRO A 196 -11.13 -13.05 4.23
CA PRO A 196 -12.13 -13.16 5.29
C PRO A 196 -12.03 -14.52 5.98
N THR A 197 -12.00 -14.51 7.31
CA THR A 197 -12.00 -15.74 8.11
C THR A 197 -13.30 -16.51 7.84
N VAL A 198 -13.20 -17.68 7.21
CA VAL A 198 -14.35 -18.58 7.04
C VAL A 198 -14.63 -19.24 8.39
N THR A 199 -15.58 -18.67 9.14
CA THR A 199 -16.20 -19.33 10.28
C THR A 199 -17.27 -20.29 9.75
N GLU A 200 -17.03 -21.59 9.91
CA GLU A 200 -18.04 -22.65 9.75
C GLU A 200 -19.08 -22.62 10.88
#